data_AF-A0A4R3Q5E0-F1
#
_entry.id   AF-A0A4R3Q5E0-F1
#
_cell.length_a   1.000
_cell.length_b   1.000
_cell.length_c   1.000
_cell.angle_alpha   90.00
_cell.angle_beta   90.00
_cell.angle_gamma   90.00
#
_symmetry.space_group_name_H-M   'P 1'
#
loop_
_entity.id
_entity.type
_entity.pdbx_description
1 polymer ?
#
loop_
_entity_poly.entity_id
_entity_poly.type
_entity_poly.pdbx_seq_one_letter_code
_entity_poly.pdbx_strand_id
1 'polypeptide(L)'
;MWKDVDLERGILFLPDSKTGKKPVILSPQTHAILSSRTRIGKYVIAGAEAGTKDEKPRSDLDRPWKAVTERAGLTKLRLHDLRRTYASIGAGGGQGLPIIGKLLGHKNVTTTQRYAHLDTDPMRRVTNFIGNHIDRAMGGANGEAAAD
;
A
#
# COMPACT_ATOMS: atom_id res chain seq x y z
N MET A 1 10.45 1.06 14.50
CA MET A 1 11.64 0.28 14.93
C MET A 1 11.41 -1.18 14.61
N TRP A 2 12.41 -2.07 14.74
CA TRP A 2 12.20 -3.51 14.53
C TRP A 2 11.16 -4.11 15.49
N LYS A 3 11.06 -3.60 16.73
CA LYS A 3 10.03 -3.99 17.70
C LYS A 3 8.59 -3.73 17.23
N ASP A 4 8.41 -2.87 16.23
CA ASP A 4 7.10 -2.52 15.70
C ASP A 4 6.75 -3.31 14.42
N VAL A 5 7.66 -4.18 13.95
CA VAL A 5 7.48 -5.03 12.77
C VAL A 5 7.08 -6.43 13.23
N ASP A 6 5.86 -6.83 12.90
CA ASP A 6 5.36 -8.18 13.06
C ASP A 6 5.42 -8.90 11.71
N LEU A 7 6.54 -9.60 11.45
CA LEU A 7 6.72 -10.34 10.21
C LEU A 7 5.88 -11.62 10.14
N GLU A 8 5.46 -12.18 11.26
CA GLU A 8 4.60 -13.36 11.27
C GLU A 8 3.21 -13.01 10.74
N ARG A 9 2.66 -11.88 11.21
CA ARG A 9 1.35 -11.38 10.78
C ARG A 9 1.41 -10.48 9.54
N GLY A 10 2.59 -10.07 9.10
CA GLY A 10 2.76 -9.16 7.97
C GLY A 10 2.25 -7.74 8.28
N ILE A 11 2.51 -7.23 9.48
CA ILE A 11 2.01 -5.93 9.95
C ILE A 11 3.17 -5.08 10.48
N LEU A 12 3.18 -3.80 10.12
CA LEU A 12 4.00 -2.77 10.75
C LEU A 12 3.12 -1.84 11.60
N PHE A 13 3.44 -1.68 12.87
CA PHE A 13 2.71 -0.76 13.76
C PHE A 13 3.41 0.61 13.80
N LEU A 14 2.71 1.67 13.40
CA LEU A 14 3.25 3.03 13.54
C LEU A 14 2.90 3.58 14.93
N PRO A 15 3.90 3.87 15.81
CA PRO A 15 3.67 4.31 17.17
C PRO A 15 3.12 5.75 17.23
N ASP A 16 3.62 6.63 16.36
CA ASP A 16 3.25 8.05 16.33
C ASP A 16 2.16 8.30 15.29
N SER A 17 0.92 8.04 15.67
CA SER A 17 -0.23 8.55 14.91
C SER A 17 -1.08 9.40 15.84
N LYS A 18 -1.52 10.57 15.34
CA LYS A 18 -2.48 11.49 15.99
C LYS A 18 -3.86 10.85 16.32
N THR A 19 -3.98 9.52 16.28
CA THR A 19 -5.19 8.69 16.41
C THR A 19 -4.88 7.31 17.05
N GLY A 20 -3.70 7.12 17.66
CA GLY A 20 -3.26 5.83 18.21
C GLY A 20 -2.52 4.95 17.20
N LYS A 21 -2.09 3.75 17.61
CA LYS A 21 -1.31 2.82 16.77
C LYS A 21 -2.06 2.51 15.47
N LYS A 22 -1.45 2.80 14.32
CA LYS A 22 -2.01 2.43 13.00
C LYS A 22 -1.28 1.22 12.44
N PRO A 23 -1.99 0.11 12.16
CA PRO A 23 -1.40 -1.01 11.46
C PRO A 23 -1.23 -0.67 9.98
N VAL A 24 -0.04 -0.91 9.45
CA VAL A 24 0.28 -0.91 8.02
C VAL A 24 0.39 -2.36 7.59
N ILE A 25 -0.45 -2.78 6.65
CA ILE A 25 -0.41 -4.15 6.11
C ILE A 25 0.73 -4.24 5.10
N LEU A 26 1.61 -5.22 5.30
CA LEU A 26 2.76 -5.45 4.43
C LEU A 26 2.34 -6.33 3.25
N SER A 27 2.68 -5.92 2.03
CA SER A 27 2.57 -6.81 0.88
C SER A 27 3.59 -7.94 0.97
N PRO A 28 3.40 -9.06 0.26
CA PRO A 28 4.40 -10.14 0.19
C PRO A 28 5.78 -9.64 -0.25
N GLN A 29 5.84 -8.67 -1.16
CA GLN A 29 7.10 -8.08 -1.62
C GLN A 29 7.78 -7.26 -0.52
N THR A 30 6.99 -6.50 0.26
CA THR A 30 7.53 -5.73 1.39
C THR A 30 8.03 -6.66 2.48
N HIS A 31 7.27 -7.72 2.76
CA HIS A 31 7.65 -8.76 3.70
C HIS A 31 8.96 -9.45 3.30
N ALA A 32 9.09 -9.85 2.03
CA ALA A 32 10.30 -10.48 1.52
C ALA A 32 11.52 -9.56 1.67
N ILE A 33 11.38 -8.27 1.33
CA ILE A 33 12.45 -7.28 1.50
C ILE A 33 12.82 -7.11 2.97
N LEU A 34 11.86 -7.06 3.89
CA LEU A 34 12.16 -6.90 5.32
C LEU A 34 12.77 -8.17 5.92
N SER A 35 12.34 -9.34 5.47
CA SER A 35 12.82 -10.64 5.95
C SER A 35 14.25 -10.93 5.48
N SER A 36 14.63 -10.46 4.30
CA SER A 36 15.98 -10.67 3.76
C SER A 36 17.05 -9.74 4.36
N ARG A 37 16.66 -8.81 5.25
CA ARG A 37 17.58 -7.81 5.81
C ARG A 37 18.21 -8.32 7.09
N THR A 38 19.54 -8.26 7.16
CA THR A 38 20.27 -8.41 8.42
C THR A 38 19.82 -7.32 9.39
N ARG A 39 19.35 -7.72 10.57
CA ARG A 39 18.90 -6.80 11.61
C ARG A 39 20.11 -6.27 12.36
N ILE A 40 20.43 -5.00 12.15
CA ILE A 40 21.48 -4.28 12.87
C ILE A 40 20.80 -3.20 13.69
N GLY A 41 20.99 -3.25 15.01
CA GLY A 41 20.43 -2.26 15.91
C GLY A 41 18.90 -2.29 16.03
N LYS A 42 18.34 -1.15 16.48
CA LYS A 42 16.92 -0.97 16.84
C LYS A 42 16.06 -0.53 15.65
N TYR A 43 16.62 0.19 14.67
CA TYR A 43 15.85 0.81 13.59
C TYR A 43 15.84 -0.03 12.31
N VAL A 44 14.69 -0.09 11.64
CA VAL A 44 14.54 -0.75 10.32
C VAL A 44 15.32 0.02 9.24
N ILE A 45 15.28 1.36 9.32
CA ILE A 45 16.08 2.27 8.50
C ILE A 45 17.04 3.00 9.44
N ALA A 46 18.18 2.37 9.71
CA ALA A 46 19.17 2.88 10.64
C ALA A 46 20.08 3.96 10.01
N GLY A 47 20.60 4.83 10.87
CA GLY A 47 21.68 5.77 10.54
C GLY A 47 23.06 5.09 10.52
N ALA A 48 24.13 5.89 10.45
CA ALA A 48 25.49 5.38 10.38
C ALA A 48 25.94 4.65 11.65
N GLU A 49 25.37 5.01 12.81
CA GLU A 49 25.73 4.50 14.14
C GLU A 49 24.93 3.23 14.53
N ALA A 50 24.40 2.49 13.55
CA ALA A 50 23.56 1.31 13.77
C ALA A 50 24.23 0.27 14.68
N GLY A 51 23.52 -0.20 15.71
CA GLY A 51 24.04 -1.20 16.66
C GLY A 51 24.95 -0.65 17.76
N THR A 52 25.24 0.65 17.77
CA THR A 52 26.00 1.31 18.85
C THR A 52 25.06 1.84 19.95
N LYS A 53 25.62 2.28 21.08
CA LYS A 53 24.86 2.93 22.15
C LYS A 53 24.18 4.23 21.70
N ASP A 54 24.76 4.91 20.72
CA ASP A 54 24.31 6.21 20.20
C ASP A 54 23.47 6.07 18.92
N GLU A 55 23.00 4.86 18.61
CA GLU A 55 22.22 4.55 17.41
C GLU A 55 21.00 5.49 17.24
N LYS A 56 20.86 6.02 16.03
CA LYS A 56 19.74 6.87 15.59
C LYS A 56 19.09 6.32 14.32
N PRO A 57 17.80 6.64 14.08
CA PRO A 57 17.21 6.37 12.78
C PRO A 57 17.92 7.22 11.72
N ARG A 58 17.83 6.81 10.46
CA ARG A 58 18.26 7.66 9.35
C ARG A 58 17.48 8.98 9.37
N SER A 59 18.20 10.09 9.46
CA SER A 59 17.63 11.44 9.53
C SER A 59 17.20 12.00 8.17
N ASP A 60 17.77 11.49 7.09
CA ASP A 60 17.56 11.99 5.72
C ASP A 60 17.18 10.86 4.75
N LEU A 61 16.01 11.02 4.13
CA LEU A 61 15.50 10.18 3.06
C LEU A 61 15.57 10.86 1.68
N ASP A 62 15.82 12.17 1.62
CA ASP A 62 15.85 12.93 0.37
C ASP A 62 17.12 12.62 -0.42
N ARG A 63 18.28 12.55 0.23
CA ARG A 63 19.53 12.16 -0.46
C ARG A 63 19.49 10.76 -1.06
N PRO A 64 19.09 9.69 -0.33
CA PRO A 64 18.98 8.37 -0.94
C PRO A 64 17.88 8.32 -2.02
N TRP A 65 16.77 9.04 -1.84
CA TRP A 65 15.74 9.14 -2.87
C TRP A 65 16.27 9.76 -4.17
N LYS A 66 17.00 10.88 -4.06
CA LYS A 66 17.63 11.55 -5.20
C LYS A 66 18.57 10.61 -5.95
N ALA A 67 19.42 9.88 -5.23
CA ALA A 67 20.34 8.90 -5.84
C ALA A 67 19.60 7.78 -6.59
N VAL A 68 18.48 7.29 -6.04
CA VAL A 68 17.62 6.30 -6.71
C VAL A 68 17.00 6.87 -7.99
N THR A 69 16.45 8.09 -7.92
CA THR A 69 15.81 8.72 -9.09
C THR A 69 16.81 9.08 -10.19
N GLU A 70 18.01 9.55 -9.83
CA GLU A 70 19.08 9.86 -10.79
C GLU A 70 19.54 8.61 -11.52
N ARG A 71 19.79 7.51 -10.78
CA ARG A 71 20.17 6.22 -11.37
C ARG A 71 19.08 5.64 -12.26
N ALA A 72 17.82 5.92 -11.96
CA ALA A 72 16.67 5.49 -12.76
C ALA A 72 16.36 6.42 -13.95
N GLY A 73 17.08 7.55 -14.12
CA GLY A 73 16.80 8.54 -15.16
C GLY A 73 15.46 9.29 -14.96
N LEU A 74 14.93 9.31 -13.74
CA LEU A 74 13.66 9.94 -13.41
C LEU A 74 13.88 11.34 -12.86
N THR A 75 13.20 12.34 -13.43
CA THR A 75 13.29 13.74 -13.00
C THR A 75 11.99 14.21 -12.34
N LYS A 76 12.09 15.22 -11.46
CA LYS A 76 10.95 15.90 -10.83
C LYS A 76 10.04 15.01 -9.95
N LEU A 77 10.54 13.88 -9.46
CA LEU A 77 9.81 13.01 -8.53
C LEU A 77 10.14 13.29 -7.07
N ARG A 78 9.11 13.36 -6.22
CA ARG A 78 9.23 13.43 -4.77
C ARG A 78 8.93 12.06 -4.16
N LEU A 79 9.46 11.80 -2.96
CA LEU A 79 9.16 10.55 -2.26
C LEU A 79 7.65 10.36 -2.02
N HIS A 80 6.91 11.45 -1.81
CA HIS A 80 5.44 11.41 -1.66
C HIS A 80 4.72 10.94 -2.93
N ASP A 81 5.33 11.05 -4.11
CA ASP A 81 4.72 10.56 -5.34
C ASP A 81 4.61 9.03 -5.34
N LEU A 82 5.49 8.29 -4.64
CA LEU A 82 5.31 6.84 -4.43
C LEU A 82 3.97 6.52 -3.78
N ARG A 83 3.58 7.31 -2.78
CA ARG A 83 2.30 7.16 -2.08
C ARG A 83 1.11 7.48 -2.98
N ARG A 84 1.27 8.49 -3.86
CA ARG A 84 0.25 8.83 -4.86
C ARG A 84 0.10 7.72 -5.89
N THR A 85 1.21 7.18 -6.38
CA THR A 85 1.24 6.05 -7.30
C THR A 85 0.56 4.82 -6.69
N TYR A 86 0.82 4.50 -5.42
CA TYR A 86 0.12 3.43 -4.71
C TYR A 86 -1.40 3.61 -4.73
N ALA A 87 -1.88 4.82 -4.46
CA ALA A 87 -3.31 5.14 -4.49
C ALA A 87 -3.89 5.05 -5.90
N SER A 88 -3.17 5.58 -6.90
CA SER A 88 -3.56 5.55 -8.30
C SER A 88 -3.67 4.13 -8.85
N ILE A 89 -2.70 3.26 -8.54
CA ILE A 89 -2.73 1.85 -8.94
C ILE A 89 -3.93 1.14 -8.31
N GLY A 90 -4.19 1.37 -7.01
CA GLY A 90 -5.35 0.80 -6.34
C GLY A 90 -6.67 1.23 -6.98
N ALA A 91 -6.84 2.54 -7.21
CA ALA A 91 -8.06 3.10 -7.78
C ALA A 91 -8.27 2.64 -9.24
N GLY A 92 -7.21 2.67 -10.06
CA GLY A 92 -7.25 2.16 -11.44
C GLY A 92 -7.49 0.66 -11.53
N GLY A 93 -7.08 -0.10 -10.51
CA GLY A 93 -7.41 -1.52 -10.35
C GLY A 93 -8.81 -1.78 -9.78
N GLY A 94 -9.67 -0.77 -9.68
CA GLY A 94 -11.05 -0.89 -9.22
C GLY A 94 -11.21 -1.13 -7.73
N GLN A 95 -10.18 -0.88 -6.93
CA GLN A 95 -10.25 -1.05 -5.47
C GLN A 95 -11.03 0.10 -4.84
N GLY A 96 -11.84 -0.22 -3.83
CA GLY A 96 -12.67 0.79 -3.15
C GLY A 96 -11.82 1.88 -2.47
N LEU A 97 -12.13 3.15 -2.75
CA LEU A 97 -11.46 4.31 -2.17
C LEU A 97 -11.40 4.31 -0.63
N PRO A 98 -12.42 3.84 0.12
CA PRO A 98 -12.33 3.75 1.58
C PRO A 98 -11.21 2.80 2.04
N ILE A 99 -11.03 1.67 1.35
CA ILE A 99 -9.99 0.68 1.66
C ILE A 99 -8.62 1.27 1.37
N ILE A 100 -8.44 1.87 0.19
CA ILE A 100 -7.20 2.56 -0.19
C ILE A 100 -6.85 3.65 0.83
N GLY A 101 -7.83 4.47 1.23
CA GLY A 101 -7.64 5.53 2.23
C GLY A 101 -7.19 4.99 3.58
N LYS A 102 -7.76 3.86 4.02
CA LYS A 102 -7.37 3.18 5.27
C LYS A 102 -5.96 2.62 5.20
N LEU A 103 -5.58 1.96 4.10
CA LEU A 103 -4.23 1.44 3.87
C LEU A 103 -3.17 2.55 3.86
N LEU A 104 -3.53 3.70 3.28
CA LEU A 104 -2.70 4.89 3.29
C LEU A 104 -2.69 5.55 4.69
N GLY A 105 -3.70 5.34 5.53
CA GLY A 105 -3.83 5.98 6.84
C GLY A 105 -4.34 7.42 6.76
N HIS A 106 -5.03 7.78 5.67
CA HIS A 106 -5.74 9.06 5.55
C HIS A 106 -6.82 9.16 6.62
N LYS A 107 -6.84 10.29 7.35
CA LYS A 107 -7.91 10.58 8.31
C LYS A 107 -9.21 11.02 7.63
N ASN A 108 -9.09 11.74 6.53
CA ASN A 108 -10.22 12.24 5.76
C ASN A 108 -10.34 11.47 4.44
N VAL A 109 -11.53 10.93 4.18
CA VAL A 109 -11.85 10.21 2.94
C VAL A 109 -11.68 11.11 1.72
N THR A 110 -11.93 12.42 1.84
CA THR A 110 -11.76 13.39 0.73
C THR A 110 -10.34 13.43 0.18
N THR A 111 -9.33 13.12 0.99
CA THR A 111 -7.94 13.03 0.52
C THR A 111 -7.74 11.92 -0.51
N THR A 112 -8.51 10.83 -0.41
CA THR A 112 -8.49 9.72 -1.37
C THR A 112 -9.44 9.94 -2.55
N GLN A 113 -10.47 10.78 -2.41
CA GLN A 113 -11.44 11.05 -3.48
C GLN A 113 -10.82 11.61 -4.76
N ARG A 114 -9.65 12.27 -4.65
CA ARG A 114 -8.90 12.73 -5.81
C ARG A 114 -8.52 11.62 -6.81
N TYR A 115 -8.58 10.34 -6.41
CA TYR A 115 -8.28 9.18 -7.27
C TYR A 115 -9.52 8.53 -7.88
N ALA A 116 -10.74 8.99 -7.55
CA ALA A 116 -11.98 8.37 -8.02
C ALA A 116 -12.09 8.27 -9.54
N HIS A 117 -11.58 9.28 -10.25
CA HIS A 117 -11.61 9.37 -11.71
C HIS A 117 -10.72 8.33 -12.43
N LEU A 118 -9.85 7.63 -11.70
CA LEU A 118 -8.96 6.62 -12.29
C LEU A 118 -9.66 5.27 -12.48
N ASP A 119 -10.82 5.07 -11.85
CA ASP A 119 -11.62 3.88 -12.06
C ASP A 119 -12.44 4.02 -13.37
N THR A 120 -12.15 3.17 -14.35
CA THR A 120 -12.66 3.29 -15.72
C THR A 120 -14.14 2.92 -15.89
N ASP A 121 -14.68 2.02 -15.07
CA ASP A 121 -16.12 1.69 -15.04
C ASP A 121 -16.50 0.92 -13.74
N PRO A 122 -16.48 1.60 -12.58
CA PRO A 122 -16.80 0.95 -11.30
C PRO A 122 -18.22 0.40 -11.27
N MET A 123 -19.17 1.15 -11.82
CA MET A 123 -20.60 0.85 -11.72
C MET A 123 -20.95 -0.42 -12.49
N ARG A 124 -20.45 -0.59 -13.71
CA ARG A 124 -20.69 -1.80 -14.50
C ARG A 124 -20.05 -3.02 -13.88
N ARG A 125 -18.80 -2.93 -13.39
CA ARG A 125 -18.15 -4.07 -12.74
C ARG A 125 -18.91 -4.50 -11.49
N VAL A 126 -19.33 -3.55 -10.66
CA VAL A 126 -20.08 -3.84 -9.43
C VAL A 126 -21.46 -4.42 -9.74
N THR A 127 -22.20 -3.86 -10.70
CA THR A 127 -23.53 -4.38 -11.06
C THR A 127 -23.43 -5.81 -11.63
N ASN A 128 -22.45 -6.09 -12.49
CA ASN A 128 -22.23 -7.43 -13.04
C ASN A 128 -21.82 -8.43 -11.95
N PHE A 129 -20.94 -8.04 -11.01
CA PHE A 129 -20.55 -8.90 -9.89
C PHE A 129 -21.76 -9.28 -9.03
N ILE A 130 -22.59 -8.30 -8.66
CA ILE A 130 -23.81 -8.51 -7.87
C ILE A 130 -24.78 -9.42 -8.63
N GLY A 131 -25.07 -9.09 -9.90
CA GLY A 131 -25.97 -9.87 -10.75
C GLY A 131 -25.54 -11.33 -10.88
N ASN A 132 -24.26 -11.58 -11.19
CA ASN A 132 -23.71 -12.93 -11.31
C ASN A 132 -23.75 -13.71 -10.00
N HIS A 133 -23.58 -13.04 -8.86
CA HIS A 133 -23.65 -13.70 -7.55
C HIS A 133 -25.09 -14.10 -7.19
N ILE A 134 -26.05 -13.22 -7.47
CA ILE A 134 -27.48 -13.49 -7.27
C ILE A 134 -27.95 -14.60 -8.22
N ASP A 135 -27.61 -14.54 -9.50
CA ASP A 135 -27.98 -15.57 -10.50
C ASP A 135 -27.48 -16.98 -10.09
N ARG A 136 -26.22 -17.08 -9.64
CA ARG A 136 -25.67 -18.33 -9.10
C ARG A 136 -26.42 -18.82 -7.86
N ALA A 137 -26.80 -17.92 -6.95
CA ALA A 137 -27.56 -18.28 -5.76
C ALA A 137 -29.00 -18.74 -6.09
N MET A 138 -29.56 -18.28 -7.20
CA MET A 138 -30.89 -18.67 -7.70
C MET A 138 -30.88 -19.94 -8.56
N GLY A 139 -29.74 -20.60 -8.73
CA GLY A 139 -29.65 -21.86 -9.48
C GLY A 139 -29.23 -21.74 -10.95
N GLY A 140 -28.71 -20.58 -11.38
CA GLY A 140 -27.98 -20.40 -12.65
C GLY A 140 -28.70 -20.92 -13.89
N ALA A 141 -29.81 -20.27 -14.30
CA ALA A 141 -30.62 -20.72 -15.43
C ALA A 141 -30.22 -20.11 -16.79
N ASN A 142 -29.14 -19.32 -16.88
CA ASN A 142 -28.73 -18.69 -18.14
C ASN A 142 -27.27 -19.03 -18.48
N GLY A 143 -27.06 -20.22 -19.04
CA GLY A 143 -25.74 -20.69 -19.47
C GLY A 143 -25.70 -21.79 -20.53
N GLU A 144 -26.84 -22.28 -21.03
CA GLU A 144 -26.90 -23.11 -22.25
C GLU A 144 -27.77 -22.39 -23.29
N ALA A 145 -27.12 -21.56 -24.11
CA ALA A 145 -27.66 -21.16 -25.40
C ALA A 145 -26.49 -21.16 -26.41
N ALA A 146 -26.42 -22.29 -27.11
CA ALA A 146 -25.91 -22.53 -28.46
C ALA A 146 -24.88 -21.55 -29.06
N ALA A 147 -23.72 -22.09 -29.39
CA ALA A 147 -23.03 -21.77 -30.63
C ALA A 147 -22.71 -23.10 -31.34
N ASP A 148 -23.44 -23.35 -32.42
CA ASP A 148 -23.07 -24.29 -33.50
C ASP A 148 -21.79 -23.81 -34.21
#